data_AF-A0A958HIA0-F1
#
_entry.id   AF-A0A958HIA0-F1
#
_cell.length_a   1.000
_cell.length_b   1.000
_cell.length_c   1.000
_cell.angle_alpha   90.00
_cell.angle_beta   90.00
_cell.angle_gamma   90.00
#
_symmetry.space_group_name_H-M   'P 1'
#
loop_
_entity.id
_entity.type
_entity.pdbx_description
1 polymer ?
#
loop_
_entity_poly.entity_id
_entity_poly.type
_entity_poly.pdbx_seq_one_letter_code
_entity_poly.pdbx_strand_id
1 'polypeptide(L)'
;MIDTSQTEVVTVALVGFHIAGIVAGHPEMIWATFEHQRNAPNVTPGLPLDQPVSDQDYTFYSANTPLAECNVNNTSDGLLKLDQQTQTLSPITQACRQYQFGNAAGVNTINDKNIQTLNASVAKLFDPTDVWKNYAEVGAVWFKGTNTLQPGLSIATDELLAGSLSLSNATIETFTQVASTENNCFRCH
;
A
#
# COMPACT_ATOMS: atom_id res chain seq x y z
N MET A 1 27.57 -10.29 -14.60
CA MET A 1 27.18 -9.14 -15.46
C MET A 1 25.85 -9.49 -16.10
N ILE A 2 24.90 -8.56 -16.13
CA ILE A 2 23.62 -8.73 -16.82
C ILE A 2 23.88 -8.50 -18.32
N ASP A 3 23.57 -9.49 -19.16
CA ASP A 3 23.69 -9.37 -20.62
C ASP A 3 22.49 -8.61 -21.17
N THR A 4 22.68 -7.31 -21.43
CA THR A 4 21.62 -6.41 -21.92
C THR A 4 21.21 -6.69 -23.38
N SER A 5 21.89 -7.60 -24.08
CA SER A 5 21.50 -8.06 -25.41
C SER A 5 20.45 -9.19 -25.39
N GLN A 6 20.27 -9.83 -24.23
CA GLN A 6 19.26 -10.87 -24.03
C GLN A 6 18.05 -10.28 -23.31
N THR A 7 16.91 -10.27 -24.00
CA THR A 7 15.64 -9.79 -23.46
C THR A 7 14.60 -10.91 -23.54
N GLU A 8 13.72 -10.96 -22.55
CA GLU A 8 12.59 -11.88 -22.53
C GLU A 8 11.31 -11.06 -22.42
N VAL A 9 10.29 -11.45 -23.20
CA VAL A 9 8.94 -10.88 -23.07
C VAL A 9 8.22 -11.71 -22.02
N VAL A 10 8.10 -11.13 -20.82
CA VAL A 10 7.37 -11.75 -19.71
C VAL A 10 6.04 -11.05 -19.49
N THR A 11 5.01 -11.84 -19.19
CA THR A 11 3.72 -11.29 -18.75
C THR A 11 3.80 -11.02 -17.25
N VAL A 12 3.47 -9.79 -16.85
CA VAL A 12 3.43 -9.37 -15.44
C VAL A 12 2.00 -9.10 -15.00
N ALA A 13 1.73 -9.26 -13.69
CA ALA A 13 0.46 -8.89 -13.09
C ALA A 13 0.51 -7.46 -12.56
N LEU A 14 -0.53 -6.66 -12.83
CA LEU A 14 -0.72 -5.37 -12.18
C LEU A 14 -1.24 -5.62 -10.77
N VAL A 15 -0.44 -5.36 -9.74
CA VAL A 15 -0.83 -5.63 -8.35
C VAL A 15 -1.36 -4.38 -7.65
N GLY A 16 -0.89 -3.21 -8.04
CA GLY A 16 -1.39 -1.93 -7.55
C GLY A 16 -0.87 -0.80 -8.42
N PHE A 17 -1.42 0.39 -8.24
CA PHE A 17 -0.98 1.58 -8.94
C PHE A 17 -1.31 2.85 -8.14
N HIS A 18 -0.53 3.89 -8.41
CA HIS A 18 -0.72 5.21 -7.85
C HIS A 18 -1.10 6.18 -8.95
N ILE A 19 -2.02 7.08 -8.65
CA ILE A 19 -2.36 8.21 -9.51
C ILE A 19 -1.98 9.47 -8.74
N ALA A 20 -0.98 10.19 -9.23
CA ALA A 20 -0.60 11.50 -8.73
C ALA A 20 -1.03 12.56 -9.75
N GLY A 21 -1.85 13.51 -9.31
CA GLY A 21 -2.41 14.55 -10.18
C GLY A 21 -2.32 15.93 -9.56
N ILE A 22 -1.79 16.91 -10.32
CA ILE A 22 -1.84 18.32 -9.94
C ILE A 22 -3.26 18.83 -10.17
N VAL A 23 -3.86 19.41 -9.13
CA VAL A 23 -5.16 20.09 -9.23
C VAL A 23 -5.03 21.55 -8.80
N ALA A 24 -6.00 22.39 -9.16
CA ALA A 24 -5.97 23.81 -8.81
C ALA A 24 -5.86 24.01 -7.29
N GLY A 25 -4.85 24.76 -6.85
CA GLY A 25 -4.58 24.98 -5.43
C GLY A 25 -3.75 23.89 -4.75
N HIS A 26 -3.41 22.79 -5.42
CA HIS A 26 -2.63 21.68 -4.84
C HIS A 26 -1.42 21.34 -5.74
N PRO A 27 -0.40 22.21 -5.78
CA PRO A 27 0.81 21.97 -6.57
C PRO A 27 1.62 20.75 -6.12
N GLU A 28 1.44 20.28 -4.90
CA GLU A 28 2.01 19.05 -4.32
C GLU A 28 1.43 17.76 -4.90
N MET A 29 0.38 17.87 -5.73
CA MET A 29 -0.45 16.78 -6.25
C MET A 29 -1.35 16.14 -5.18
N ILE A 30 -2.47 15.57 -5.63
CA ILE A 30 -3.21 14.58 -4.87
C ILE A 30 -2.67 13.21 -5.26
N TRP A 31 -2.31 12.40 -4.27
CA TRP A 31 -1.79 11.05 -4.47
C TRP A 31 -2.84 10.04 -4.04
N ALA A 32 -3.34 9.25 -4.98
CA ALA A 32 -4.31 8.18 -4.72
C ALA A 32 -3.69 6.80 -4.98
N THR A 33 -3.97 5.87 -4.08
CA THR A 33 -3.45 4.49 -4.11
C THR A 33 -4.59 3.51 -4.40
N PHE A 34 -4.35 2.62 -5.35
CA PHE A 34 -5.26 1.53 -5.70
C PHE A 34 -4.52 0.20 -5.65
N GLU A 35 -5.18 -0.82 -5.11
CA GLU A 35 -4.61 -2.16 -5.02
C GLU A 35 -5.59 -3.22 -5.49
N HIS A 36 -5.04 -4.32 -6.02
CA HIS A 36 -5.81 -5.52 -6.25
C HIS A 36 -6.29 -6.10 -4.91
N GLN A 37 -7.58 -6.41 -4.81
CA GLN A 37 -8.25 -6.81 -3.57
C GLN A 37 -7.65 -8.07 -2.93
N ARG A 38 -7.04 -8.93 -3.73
CA ARG A 38 -6.44 -10.20 -3.30
C ARG A 38 -4.92 -10.15 -3.12
N ASN A 39 -4.30 -8.97 -3.05
CA ASN A 39 -2.86 -8.87 -2.76
C ASN A 39 -2.48 -9.37 -1.36
N ALA A 40 -3.18 -8.85 -0.35
CA ALA A 40 -2.88 -9.08 1.06
C ALA A 40 -4.16 -8.95 1.89
N PRO A 41 -4.28 -9.70 3.01
CA PRO A 41 -5.38 -9.52 3.96
C PRO A 41 -5.25 -8.19 4.70
N ASN A 42 -6.38 -7.65 5.16
CA ASN A 42 -6.40 -6.49 6.05
C ASN A 42 -6.17 -6.94 7.49
N VAL A 43 -5.29 -6.25 8.21
CA VAL A 43 -5.07 -6.48 9.64
C VAL A 43 -6.26 -5.93 10.42
N THR A 44 -6.85 -6.74 11.29
CA THR A 44 -7.90 -6.28 12.20
C THR A 44 -7.26 -5.44 13.31
N PRO A 45 -7.77 -4.23 13.63
CA PRO A 45 -7.24 -3.43 14.72
C PRO A 45 -7.21 -4.20 16.04
N GLY A 46 -6.03 -4.24 16.69
CA GLY A 46 -5.83 -4.95 17.96
C GLY A 46 -5.61 -6.46 17.83
N LEU A 47 -5.43 -7.00 16.61
CA LEU A 47 -5.03 -8.39 16.41
C LEU A 47 -3.70 -8.69 17.14
N PRO A 48 -3.64 -9.73 17.99
CA PRO A 48 -2.39 -10.11 18.64
C PRO A 48 -1.33 -10.58 17.65
N LEU A 49 -0.07 -10.34 17.97
CA LEU A 49 1.07 -10.61 17.09
C LEU A 49 1.24 -12.10 16.73
N ASP A 50 0.84 -13.01 17.61
CA ASP A 50 0.93 -14.46 17.44
C ASP A 50 -0.28 -15.07 16.70
N GLN A 51 -1.31 -14.27 16.41
CA GLN A 51 -2.51 -14.74 15.73
C GLN A 51 -2.38 -14.59 14.20
N PRO A 52 -2.96 -15.53 13.43
CA PRO A 52 -2.99 -15.43 11.98
C PRO A 52 -3.83 -14.23 11.53
N VAL A 53 -3.37 -13.53 10.49
CA VAL A 53 -4.13 -12.41 9.90
C VAL A 53 -5.32 -12.91 9.08
N SER A 54 -5.17 -14.05 8.40
CA SER A 54 -6.21 -14.66 7.57
C SER A 54 -6.01 -16.18 7.46
N ASP A 55 -7.10 -16.93 7.36
CA ASP A 55 -7.10 -18.37 7.07
C ASP A 55 -7.06 -18.68 5.55
N GLN A 56 -7.17 -17.66 4.71
CA GLN A 56 -7.06 -17.75 3.25
C GLN A 56 -5.71 -17.27 2.73
N ASP A 57 -5.25 -17.89 1.65
CA ASP A 57 -4.13 -17.40 0.84
C ASP A 57 -4.51 -16.11 0.09
N TYR A 58 -3.51 -15.28 -0.16
CA TYR A 58 -3.54 -14.10 -1.03
C TYR A 58 -2.28 -14.10 -1.92
N THR A 59 -2.21 -13.21 -2.91
CA THR A 59 -1.05 -13.14 -3.83
C THR A 59 0.29 -13.01 -3.08
N PHE A 60 0.32 -12.27 -1.97
CA PHE A 60 1.54 -11.99 -1.21
C PHE A 60 1.49 -12.49 0.24
N TYR A 61 0.55 -13.38 0.57
CA TYR A 61 0.37 -13.88 1.94
C TYR A 61 -0.08 -15.32 1.92
N SER A 62 0.64 -16.16 2.66
CA SER A 62 0.27 -17.55 2.93
C SER A 62 -0.75 -17.62 4.05
N ALA A 63 -1.79 -18.43 3.88
CA ALA A 63 -2.80 -18.67 4.90
C ALA A 63 -2.16 -19.03 6.25
N ASN A 64 -2.74 -18.49 7.32
CA ASN A 64 -2.34 -18.71 8.71
C ASN A 64 -0.98 -18.14 9.12
N THR A 65 -0.37 -17.26 8.31
CA THR A 65 0.81 -16.49 8.76
C THR A 65 0.44 -15.57 9.93
N PRO A 66 1.16 -15.64 11.07
CA PRO A 66 0.98 -14.73 12.21
C PRO A 66 1.28 -13.28 11.87
N LEU A 67 0.62 -12.34 12.55
CA LEU A 67 0.85 -10.90 12.32
C LEU A 67 2.33 -10.48 12.54
N ALA A 68 3.03 -11.08 13.51
CA ALA A 68 4.46 -10.83 13.75
C ALA A 68 5.37 -11.17 12.57
N GLU A 69 4.93 -12.05 11.67
CA GLU A 69 5.69 -12.47 10.49
C GLU A 69 5.33 -11.67 9.24
N CYS A 70 4.31 -10.79 9.33
CA CYS A 70 3.94 -9.89 8.25
C CYS A 70 4.92 -8.72 8.13
N ASN A 71 5.11 -8.25 6.89
CA ASN A 71 5.83 -7.02 6.57
C ASN A 71 7.25 -6.97 7.14
N VAL A 72 7.89 -8.14 7.31
CA VAL A 72 9.27 -8.23 7.81
C VAL A 72 10.25 -7.86 6.70
N ASN A 73 11.10 -6.86 6.98
CA ASN A 73 12.16 -6.46 6.08
C ASN A 73 13.40 -7.37 6.23
N ASN A 74 13.45 -8.44 5.44
CA ASN A 74 14.56 -9.40 5.49
C ASN A 74 15.89 -8.86 4.92
N THR A 75 15.90 -7.66 4.31
CA THR A 75 17.13 -7.06 3.76
C THR A 75 17.97 -6.39 4.83
N SER A 76 17.35 -5.70 5.80
CA SER A 76 18.05 -4.99 6.88
C SER A 76 18.85 -5.94 7.78
N ASP A 77 18.40 -7.19 7.89
CA ASP A 77 19.02 -8.20 8.75
C ASP A 77 19.99 -9.13 7.99
N GLY A 78 20.22 -8.89 6.69
CA GLY A 78 21.08 -9.74 5.86
C GLY A 78 20.56 -11.17 5.69
N LEU A 79 19.26 -11.39 5.94
CA LEU A 79 18.62 -12.70 5.88
C LEU A 79 18.22 -13.10 4.46
N LEU A 80 18.08 -12.11 3.56
CA LEU A 80 17.67 -12.33 2.19
C LEU A 80 18.76 -13.03 1.37
N LYS A 81 18.43 -14.17 0.78
CA LYS A 81 19.31 -15.01 -0.05
C LYS A 81 18.73 -15.20 -1.43
N LEU A 82 19.54 -14.96 -2.46
CA LEU A 82 19.21 -15.25 -3.85
C LEU A 82 19.66 -16.66 -4.20
N ASP A 83 18.71 -17.50 -4.62
CA ASP A 83 19.02 -18.70 -5.38
C ASP A 83 19.20 -18.30 -6.85
N GLN A 84 20.43 -18.41 -7.35
CA GLN A 84 20.77 -18.02 -8.72
C GLN A 84 20.25 -19.00 -9.78
N GLN A 85 19.99 -20.26 -9.43
CA GLN A 85 19.48 -21.24 -10.40
C GLN A 85 18.01 -21.01 -10.68
N THR A 86 17.24 -20.69 -9.65
CA THR A 86 15.79 -20.44 -9.76
C THR A 86 15.44 -18.96 -9.88
N GLN A 87 16.40 -18.06 -9.68
CA GLN A 87 16.18 -16.60 -9.61
C GLN A 87 15.16 -16.20 -8.54
N THR A 88 15.14 -16.92 -7.41
CA THR A 88 14.21 -16.66 -6.30
C THR A 88 14.90 -16.12 -5.06
N LEU A 89 14.24 -15.18 -4.37
CA LEU A 89 14.70 -14.65 -3.09
C LEU A 89 14.00 -15.39 -1.93
N SER A 90 14.74 -15.62 -0.85
CA SER A 90 14.23 -16.24 0.38
C SER A 90 14.76 -15.53 1.64
N PRO A 91 14.00 -15.48 2.75
CA PRO A 91 12.62 -15.96 2.88
C PRO A 91 11.62 -15.08 2.12
N ILE A 92 10.47 -15.65 1.77
CA ILE A 92 9.38 -14.93 1.08
C ILE A 92 8.74 -13.97 2.09
N THR A 93 8.73 -12.68 1.77
CA THR A 93 8.00 -11.68 2.55
C THR A 93 6.50 -11.98 2.52
N GLN A 94 5.88 -12.03 3.70
CA GLN A 94 4.43 -12.11 3.85
C GLN A 94 3.88 -10.69 3.98
N ALA A 95 3.03 -10.23 3.07
CA ALA A 95 2.49 -8.88 3.08
C ALA A 95 1.11 -8.85 3.75
N CYS A 96 0.90 -7.91 4.67
CA CYS A 96 -0.38 -7.67 5.34
C CYS A 96 -0.69 -6.18 5.26
N ARG A 97 -1.94 -5.83 4.90
CA ARG A 97 -2.36 -4.43 4.80
C ARG A 97 -2.78 -3.93 6.18
N GLN A 98 -1.93 -3.13 6.81
CA GLN A 98 -2.13 -2.60 8.16
C GLN A 98 -3.33 -1.66 8.23
N TYR A 99 -3.49 -0.82 7.20
CA TYR A 99 -4.54 0.18 7.14
C TYR A 99 -5.36 0.03 5.87
N GLN A 100 -6.52 -0.61 5.98
CA GLN A 100 -7.41 -0.88 4.85
C GLN A 100 -7.76 0.38 4.05
N PHE A 101 -7.93 1.51 4.73
CA PHE A 101 -8.29 2.81 4.12
C PHE A 101 -7.19 3.87 4.27
N GLY A 102 -5.95 3.42 4.49
CA GLY A 102 -4.79 4.29 4.70
C GLY A 102 -4.90 5.20 5.94
N ASN A 103 -5.63 4.78 6.97
CA ASN A 103 -5.68 5.43 8.27
C ASN A 103 -5.59 4.40 9.40
N ALA A 104 -4.90 4.77 10.48
CA ALA A 104 -5.00 4.04 11.74
C ALA A 104 -6.43 4.16 12.30
N ALA A 105 -6.85 3.13 13.04
CA ALA A 105 -8.19 3.05 13.61
C ALA A 105 -8.52 4.28 14.45
N GLY A 106 -9.62 4.97 14.11
CA GLY A 106 -10.11 6.13 14.85
C GLY A 106 -9.57 7.49 14.38
N VAL A 107 -8.56 7.55 13.50
CA VAL A 107 -7.92 8.82 13.10
C VAL A 107 -8.79 9.64 12.13
N ASN A 108 -9.31 9.02 11.07
CA ASN A 108 -10.13 9.71 10.07
C ASN A 108 -11.31 8.84 9.61
N THR A 109 -12.16 8.47 10.57
CA THR A 109 -13.28 7.54 10.35
C THR A 109 -14.29 8.00 9.29
N ILE A 110 -14.43 9.32 9.10
CA ILE A 110 -15.29 9.89 8.04
C ILE A 110 -14.67 9.59 6.66
N ASN A 111 -13.36 9.83 6.50
CA ASN A 111 -12.66 9.50 5.26
C ASN A 111 -12.72 8.01 4.95
N ASP A 112 -12.49 7.15 5.96
CA ASP A 112 -12.58 5.70 5.81
C ASP A 112 -13.96 5.26 5.32
N LYS A 113 -15.02 5.82 5.91
CA LYS A 113 -16.40 5.55 5.48
C LYS A 113 -16.70 6.06 4.08
N ASN A 114 -16.14 7.21 3.70
CA ASN A 114 -16.27 7.75 2.35
C ASN A 114 -15.61 6.84 1.33
N ILE A 115 -14.37 6.38 1.57
CA ILE A 115 -13.65 5.45 0.70
C ILE A 115 -14.41 4.12 0.61
N GLN A 116 -14.87 3.57 1.73
CA GLN A 116 -15.69 2.35 1.74
C GLN A 116 -16.94 2.49 0.88
N THR A 117 -17.67 3.61 1.03
CA THR A 117 -18.90 3.88 0.28
C THR A 117 -18.60 4.10 -1.19
N LEU A 118 -17.53 4.81 -1.52
CA LEU A 118 -17.09 5.08 -2.89
C LEU A 118 -16.71 3.77 -3.60
N ASN A 119 -15.86 2.94 -2.99
CA ASN A 119 -15.51 1.62 -3.52
C ASN A 119 -16.74 0.76 -3.76
N ALA A 120 -17.68 0.70 -2.81
CA ALA A 120 -18.92 -0.06 -2.96
C ALA A 120 -19.83 0.50 -4.06
N SER A 121 -19.81 1.81 -4.29
CA SER A 121 -20.56 2.45 -5.37
C SER A 121 -19.93 2.15 -6.73
N VAL A 122 -18.62 2.35 -6.88
CA VAL A 122 -17.88 2.15 -8.12
C VAL A 122 -17.85 0.67 -8.53
N ALA A 123 -17.73 -0.25 -7.57
CA ALA A 123 -17.77 -1.69 -7.84
C ALA A 123 -19.06 -2.13 -8.55
N LYS A 124 -20.19 -1.44 -8.32
CA LYS A 124 -21.48 -1.72 -8.99
C LYS A 124 -21.56 -1.18 -10.42
N LEU A 125 -20.62 -0.33 -10.83
CA LEU A 125 -20.56 0.25 -12.16
C LEU A 125 -19.76 -0.61 -13.15
N PHE A 126 -18.87 -1.47 -12.64
CA PHE A 126 -18.06 -2.35 -13.48
C PHE A 126 -18.86 -3.52 -14.02
N ASP A 127 -18.57 -3.89 -15.27
CA ASP A 127 -19.03 -5.17 -15.82
C ASP A 127 -18.40 -6.33 -15.02
N PRO A 128 -19.14 -7.41 -14.74
CA PRO A 128 -18.60 -8.59 -14.06
C PRO A 128 -17.39 -9.24 -14.76
N THR A 129 -17.11 -8.93 -16.02
CA THR A 129 -15.94 -9.41 -16.76
C THR A 129 -14.78 -8.42 -16.77
N ASP A 130 -14.99 -7.19 -16.29
CA ASP A 130 -13.96 -6.16 -16.24
C ASP A 130 -12.88 -6.52 -15.20
N VAL A 131 -11.62 -6.31 -15.57
CA VAL A 131 -10.47 -6.52 -14.68
C VAL A 131 -10.46 -5.52 -13.53
N TRP A 132 -10.98 -4.31 -13.74
CA TRP A 132 -10.96 -3.22 -12.76
C TRP A 132 -11.82 -3.50 -11.53
N LYS A 133 -12.83 -4.38 -11.66
CA LYS A 133 -13.65 -4.81 -10.51
C LYS A 133 -12.84 -5.49 -9.41
N ASN A 134 -11.62 -5.96 -9.72
CA ASN A 134 -10.73 -6.64 -8.77
C ASN A 134 -9.81 -5.67 -8.03
N TYR A 135 -9.91 -4.36 -8.29
CA TYR A 135 -9.13 -3.32 -7.63
C TYR A 135 -10.04 -2.46 -6.77
N ALA A 136 -9.48 -1.85 -5.74
CA ALA A 136 -10.16 -0.90 -4.88
C ALA A 136 -9.22 0.23 -4.49
N GLU A 137 -9.78 1.41 -4.25
CA GLU A 137 -9.06 2.52 -3.65
C GLU A 137 -8.69 2.16 -2.21
N VAL A 138 -7.41 2.29 -1.87
CA VAL A 138 -6.95 2.24 -0.48
C VAL A 138 -7.16 3.61 0.15
N GLY A 139 -6.81 4.68 -0.56
CA GLY A 139 -7.08 6.04 -0.13
C GLY A 139 -6.29 7.06 -0.92
N ALA A 140 -6.39 8.33 -0.50
CA ALA A 140 -5.65 9.42 -1.10
C ALA A 140 -5.14 10.40 -0.04
N VAL A 141 -4.01 11.04 -0.30
CA VAL A 141 -3.37 12.03 0.58
C VAL A 141 -3.04 13.31 -0.19
N TRP A 142 -3.24 14.47 0.44
CA TRP A 142 -2.98 15.81 -0.12
C TRP A 142 -2.78 16.84 0.99
N PHE A 143 -2.41 18.10 0.67
CA PHE A 143 -2.31 19.14 1.69
C PHE A 143 -3.68 19.74 2.04
N LYS A 144 -3.93 19.99 3.32
CA LYS A 144 -5.14 20.70 3.80
C LYS A 144 -5.27 22.10 3.22
N GLY A 145 -4.13 22.80 3.11
CA GLY A 145 -4.07 24.18 2.65
C GLY A 145 -3.86 24.27 1.14
N THR A 146 -4.43 25.30 0.54
CA THR A 146 -4.23 25.59 -0.89
C THR A 146 -2.95 26.38 -1.14
N ASN A 147 -2.14 25.98 -2.11
CA ASN A 147 -0.88 26.62 -2.51
C ASN A 147 0.10 26.81 -1.34
N THR A 148 0.14 25.84 -0.42
CA THR A 148 0.98 25.90 0.77
C THR A 148 2.33 25.21 0.60
N LEU A 149 2.58 24.52 -0.51
CA LEU A 149 3.88 23.93 -0.81
C LEU A 149 4.95 25.02 -0.94
N GLN A 150 6.03 24.89 -0.18
CA GLN A 150 7.18 25.79 -0.19
C GLN A 150 8.49 25.00 -0.24
N PRO A 151 9.56 25.51 -0.88
CA PRO A 151 10.87 24.88 -0.84
C PRO A 151 11.37 24.69 0.60
N GLY A 152 11.84 23.49 0.94
CA GLY A 152 12.34 23.18 2.29
C GLY A 152 11.25 23.01 3.35
N LEU A 153 9.97 22.97 2.96
CA LEU A 153 8.88 22.65 3.87
C LEU A 153 9.07 21.25 4.44
N SER A 154 9.10 21.15 5.78
CA SER A 154 9.16 19.87 6.47
C SER A 154 7.77 19.26 6.58
N ILE A 155 7.63 18.01 6.14
CA ILE A 155 6.43 17.19 6.29
C ILE A 155 6.71 16.17 7.40
N ALA A 156 7.03 16.63 8.60
CA ALA A 156 7.37 15.77 9.74
C ALA A 156 6.14 15.31 10.55
N THR A 157 5.02 16.04 10.45
CA THR A 157 3.74 15.72 11.09
C THR A 157 2.61 15.77 10.06
N ASP A 158 1.45 15.23 10.44
CA ASP A 158 0.27 15.20 9.56
C ASP A 158 -0.54 16.50 9.62
N GLU A 159 -0.01 17.53 10.30
CA GLU A 159 -0.69 18.82 10.49
C GLU A 159 -1.08 19.46 9.16
N LEU A 160 -0.23 19.32 8.15
CA LEU A 160 -0.45 19.86 6.81
C LEU A 160 -1.24 18.91 5.90
N LEU A 161 -1.40 17.65 6.28
CA LEU A 161 -1.94 16.59 5.42
C LEU A 161 -3.44 16.34 5.68
N ALA A 162 -4.15 15.95 4.64
CA ALA A 162 -5.55 15.55 4.64
C ALA A 162 -5.73 14.18 3.95
N GLY A 163 -6.90 13.57 4.14
CA GLY A 163 -7.24 12.28 3.55
C GLY A 163 -6.74 11.10 4.39
N SER A 164 -6.07 10.16 3.75
CA SER A 164 -5.50 8.95 4.32
C SER A 164 -4.06 9.20 4.80
N LEU A 165 -3.88 9.37 6.10
CA LEU A 165 -2.63 9.85 6.70
C LEU A 165 -1.56 8.76 6.91
N SER A 166 -1.97 7.49 6.83
CA SER A 166 -1.12 6.31 6.93
C SER A 166 -1.26 5.45 5.66
N LEU A 167 -1.02 6.04 4.50
CA LEU A 167 -1.27 5.47 3.16
C LEU A 167 -0.12 4.59 2.60
N SER A 168 0.88 4.25 3.41
CA SER A 168 1.79 3.15 3.04
C SER A 168 1.02 1.85 2.86
N ASN A 169 1.27 1.15 1.76
CA ASN A 169 0.41 0.06 1.31
C ASN A 169 1.17 -1.27 1.14
N ALA A 170 0.47 -2.32 0.68
CA ALA A 170 1.03 -3.67 0.59
C ALA A 170 1.98 -3.85 -0.62
N THR A 171 1.91 -2.96 -1.61
CA THR A 171 2.61 -3.10 -2.90
C THR A 171 3.91 -2.31 -3.04
N ILE A 172 3.99 -1.07 -2.54
CA ILE A 172 5.19 -0.22 -2.67
C ILE A 172 5.87 0.01 -1.31
N GLU A 173 5.08 0.22 -0.24
CA GLU A 173 5.58 0.57 1.09
C GLU A 173 5.37 -0.56 2.11
N THR A 174 5.50 -1.82 1.69
CA THR A 174 5.17 -3.02 2.48
C THR A 174 5.77 -2.97 3.89
N PHE A 175 7.01 -2.50 4.03
CA PHE A 175 7.77 -2.51 5.29
C PHE A 175 7.58 -1.26 6.16
N THR A 176 7.06 -0.17 5.61
CA THR A 176 6.97 1.12 6.33
C THR A 176 5.56 1.45 6.79
N GLN A 177 4.60 0.54 6.61
CA GLN A 177 3.21 0.75 6.99
C GLN A 177 3.03 1.16 8.46
N VAL A 178 3.87 0.68 9.37
CA VAL A 178 3.83 1.07 10.80
C VAL A 178 4.92 2.06 11.21
N ALA A 179 5.79 2.48 10.29
CA ALA A 179 6.88 3.40 10.55
C ALA A 179 6.35 4.85 10.58
N SER A 180 6.37 5.48 11.75
CA SER A 180 5.77 6.81 11.94
C SER A 180 6.38 7.92 11.08
N THR A 181 7.58 7.72 10.53
CA THR A 181 8.28 8.69 9.68
C THR A 181 8.15 8.40 8.19
N GLU A 182 7.57 7.27 7.79
CA GLU A 182 7.56 6.76 6.41
C GLU A 182 6.21 6.09 6.04
N ASN A 183 5.14 6.47 6.72
CA ASN A 183 3.82 5.83 6.63
C ASN A 183 2.88 6.40 5.55
N ASN A 184 3.33 7.31 4.69
CA ASN A 184 2.58 7.76 3.51
C ASN A 184 3.50 8.32 2.41
N CYS A 185 2.96 8.52 1.20
CA CYS A 185 3.73 8.89 0.01
C CYS A 185 4.58 10.16 0.19
N PHE A 186 4.05 11.22 0.82
CA PHE A 186 4.78 12.48 1.05
C PHE A 186 5.94 12.36 2.05
N ARG A 187 6.00 11.26 2.80
CA ARG A 187 7.14 10.99 3.68
C ARG A 187 8.31 10.33 2.94
N CYS A 188 8.04 9.74 1.78
CA CYS A 188 9.02 9.02 0.96
C CYS A 188 9.39 9.77 -0.34
N HIS A 189 8.55 10.69 -0.80
CA HIS A 189 8.66 11.42 -2.08
C HIS A 189 8.37 12.91 -1.93
#